data_AF-A0A2M8G8Q3-F1
#
_entry.id   AF-A0A2M8G8Q3-F1
#
_cell.length_a   1.000
_cell.length_b   1.000
_cell.length_c   1.000
_cell.angle_alpha   90.00
_cell.angle_beta   90.00
_cell.angle_gamma   90.00
#
_symmetry.space_group_name_H-M   'P 1'
#
loop_
_entity.id
_entity.type
_entity.pdbx_description
1 polymer ?
#
loop_
_entity_poly.entity_id
_entity_poly.type
_entity_poly.pdbx_seq_one_letter_code
_entity_poly.pdbx_strand_id
1 'polypeptide(L)'
;TRLAEMLNLAVKIKHYKTDNLLEAIILEANLIKKYWPKYNVKEKDDRSFIYIVIPKTDYPRPFIVRKRELQKFVPNAAVFGPYQSLSLIKNALRIIRKIFPYSICRINSGKPCFDYQIGLCPGACAGKISKENYQKNIENLILFLRGEKKKLLKKLKSENPLAILGLKHIQDVALISRDDVPVGQFSRIEGYDISHLTGKETVGSMVVFTGNVIDKTQYRLFKIKKAPANDDLRALEEVITRRFSHPEWPRPDLILIDGGKPQIDYISKVLKKRNIDIPLVGISKFGGDKLVFAPKIKSSLKELIQTIKGILLKVREEAHRFALKTSRRQRNML
;
A
#
# COMPACT_ATOMS: atom_id res chain seq x y z
N THR A 1 2.31 -12.38 31.12
CA THR A 1 2.49 -11.14 30.31
C THR A 1 1.20 -10.31 30.38
N ARG A 2 1.24 -8.98 30.18
CA ARG A 2 0.01 -8.15 30.13
C ARG A 2 -1.00 -8.63 29.09
N LEU A 3 -0.51 -9.23 28.00
CA LEU A 3 -1.36 -9.87 27.00
C LEU A 3 -2.10 -11.08 27.60
N ALA A 4 -1.41 -11.95 28.33
CA ALA A 4 -2.04 -13.08 29.00
C ALA A 4 -3.05 -12.62 30.09
N GLU A 5 -2.73 -11.58 30.84
CA GLU A 5 -3.64 -10.96 31.82
C GLU A 5 -4.90 -10.40 31.14
N MET A 6 -4.74 -9.65 30.05
CA MET A 6 -5.85 -9.13 29.25
C MET A 6 -6.74 -10.25 28.70
N LEU A 7 -6.13 -11.33 28.19
CA LEU A 7 -6.87 -12.47 27.65
C LEU A 7 -7.62 -13.23 28.74
N ASN A 8 -7.02 -13.41 29.93
CA ASN A 8 -7.69 -14.06 31.07
C ASN A 8 -8.86 -13.23 31.62
N LEU A 9 -8.78 -11.91 31.56
CA LEU A 9 -9.86 -11.00 32.00
C LEU A 9 -10.92 -10.73 30.91
N ALA A 10 -10.66 -11.11 29.66
CA ALA A 10 -11.55 -10.79 28.54
C ALA A 10 -12.77 -11.72 28.54
N VAL A 11 -13.93 -11.17 28.88
CA VAL A 11 -15.20 -11.92 28.91
C VAL A 11 -15.94 -11.88 27.56
N LYS A 12 -15.71 -10.82 26.76
CA LYS A 12 -16.47 -10.58 25.52
C LYS A 12 -15.64 -9.89 24.46
N ILE A 13 -15.76 -10.37 23.22
CA ILE A 13 -15.20 -9.75 22.03
C ILE A 13 -16.33 -9.07 21.25
N LYS A 14 -16.13 -7.80 20.89
CA LYS A 14 -17.00 -7.05 19.97
C LYS A 14 -16.18 -6.69 18.73
N HIS A 15 -16.81 -6.79 17.57
CA HIS A 15 -16.23 -6.34 16.30
C HIS A 15 -17.15 -5.30 15.66
N TYR A 16 -16.54 -4.38 14.90
CA TYR A 16 -17.26 -3.34 14.16
C TYR A 16 -16.82 -3.41 12.70
N LYS A 17 -17.79 -3.55 11.78
CA LYS A 17 -17.53 -3.52 10.34
C LYS A 17 -17.58 -2.07 9.85
N THR A 18 -16.56 -1.63 9.14
CA THR A 18 -16.50 -0.31 8.47
C THR A 18 -16.48 -0.47 6.96
N ASP A 19 -16.82 0.58 6.23
CA ASP A 19 -16.92 0.51 4.77
C ASP A 19 -15.54 0.47 4.10
N ASN A 20 -14.50 0.99 4.77
CA ASN A 20 -13.13 1.01 4.28
C ASN A 20 -12.10 1.13 5.41
N LEU A 21 -10.81 1.02 5.05
CA LEU A 21 -9.67 1.11 5.97
C LEU A 21 -9.55 2.48 6.65
N LEU A 22 -9.87 3.57 5.93
CA LEU A 22 -9.79 4.92 6.48
C LEU A 22 -10.79 5.12 7.63
N GLU A 23 -12.02 4.65 7.43
CA GLU A 23 -13.05 4.63 8.47
C GLU A 23 -12.65 3.73 9.64
N ALA A 24 -12.00 2.58 9.39
CA ALA A 24 -11.49 1.72 10.45
C ALA A 24 -10.46 2.44 11.33
N ILE A 25 -9.50 3.14 10.73
CA ILE A 25 -8.45 3.90 11.45
C ILE A 25 -9.07 5.04 12.27
N ILE A 26 -10.06 5.75 11.72
CA ILE A 26 -10.76 6.84 12.43
C ILE A 26 -11.56 6.28 13.61
N LEU A 27 -12.29 5.18 13.40
CA LEU A 27 -13.07 4.52 14.44
C LEU A 27 -12.16 4.02 15.58
N GLU A 28 -11.06 3.37 15.24
CA GLU A 28 -10.07 2.90 16.21
C GLU A 28 -9.55 4.05 17.08
N ALA A 29 -9.12 5.16 16.47
CA ALA A 29 -8.62 6.32 17.20
C ALA A 29 -9.68 6.92 18.14
N ASN A 30 -10.93 6.99 17.70
CA ASN A 30 -12.05 7.46 18.52
C ASN A 30 -12.33 6.52 19.70
N LEU A 31 -12.26 5.20 19.50
CA LEU A 31 -12.45 4.20 20.56
C LEU A 31 -11.30 4.24 21.57
N ILE A 32 -10.05 4.36 21.10
CA ILE A 32 -8.88 4.51 21.99
C ILE A 32 -9.02 5.79 22.82
N LYS A 33 -9.40 6.91 22.19
CA LYS A 33 -9.62 8.18 22.91
C LYS A 33 -10.74 8.07 23.95
N LYS A 34 -11.83 7.38 23.62
CA LYS A 34 -12.99 7.21 24.49
C LYS A 34 -12.70 6.31 25.70
N TYR A 35 -12.04 5.17 25.48
CA TYR A 35 -11.88 4.14 26.52
C TYR A 35 -10.50 4.12 27.17
N TRP A 36 -9.51 4.79 26.59
CA TRP A 36 -8.12 4.84 27.05
C TRP A 36 -7.61 3.49 27.61
N PRO A 37 -7.67 2.41 26.80
CA PRO A 37 -7.55 1.04 27.32
C PRO A 37 -6.18 0.76 27.96
N LYS A 38 -6.20 0.29 29.22
CA LYS A 38 -5.02 -0.03 30.05
C LYS A 38 -3.99 -0.92 29.34
N TYR A 39 -4.45 -1.86 28.52
CA TYR A 39 -3.60 -2.87 27.86
C TYR A 39 -3.10 -2.48 26.46
N ASN A 40 -3.49 -1.32 25.92
CA ASN A 40 -3.02 -0.86 24.61
C ASN A 40 -1.64 -0.17 24.76
N VAL A 41 -0.57 -0.98 24.79
CA VAL A 41 0.80 -0.55 25.19
C VAL A 41 1.90 -0.87 24.15
N LYS A 42 1.58 -1.15 22.88
CA LYS A 42 2.61 -1.21 21.82
C LYS A 42 3.10 0.24 21.56
N GLU A 43 4.25 0.75 21.97
CA GLU A 43 5.46 0.24 22.63
C GLU A 43 5.92 1.34 23.61
N LYS A 44 6.25 1.00 24.86
CA LYS A 44 6.67 1.94 25.91
C LYS A 44 8.14 2.38 25.81
N ASP A 45 8.66 2.51 24.59
CA ASP A 45 9.95 3.14 24.26
C ASP A 45 9.69 4.30 23.29
N ASP A 46 9.71 5.54 23.81
CA ASP A 46 9.79 6.84 23.12
C ASP A 46 8.96 7.18 21.84
N ARG A 47 8.03 6.32 21.41
CA ARG A 47 7.16 6.58 20.24
C ARG A 47 5.86 7.24 20.68
N SER A 48 5.94 8.56 20.83
CA SER A 48 4.81 9.44 21.16
C SER A 48 3.61 9.17 20.24
N PHE A 49 2.42 8.92 20.81
CA PHE A 49 1.15 8.92 20.07
C PHE A 49 1.09 10.11 19.10
N ILE A 50 0.60 9.83 17.90
CA ILE A 50 0.51 10.80 16.83
C ILE A 50 -0.89 11.38 16.80
N TYR A 51 -0.97 12.67 16.53
CA TYR A 51 -2.22 13.40 16.44
C TYR A 51 -2.26 14.17 15.14
N ILE A 52 -3.46 14.34 14.59
CA ILE A 52 -3.72 15.31 13.54
C ILE A 52 -4.25 16.56 14.23
N VAL A 53 -3.66 17.72 13.95
CA VAL A 53 -4.13 19.02 14.44
C VAL A 53 -4.49 19.92 13.28
N ILE A 54 -5.64 20.57 13.37
CA ILE A 54 -6.10 21.58 12.41
C ILE A 54 -6.26 22.89 13.19
N PRO A 55 -5.30 23.84 13.11
CA PRO A 55 -5.40 25.12 13.81
C PRO A 55 -6.53 25.95 13.25
N LYS A 56 -7.11 26.85 14.05
CA LYS A 56 -8.10 27.83 13.56
C LYS A 56 -7.38 29.03 12.96
N THR A 57 -7.22 29.03 11.66
CA THR A 57 -6.68 30.15 10.88
C THR A 57 -7.60 30.47 9.71
N ASP A 58 -7.25 31.44 8.86
CA ASP A 58 -8.04 31.79 7.68
C ASP A 58 -8.03 30.69 6.62
N TYR A 59 -6.87 30.07 6.41
CA TYR A 59 -6.69 28.94 5.50
C TYR A 59 -6.07 27.75 6.24
N PRO A 60 -6.85 27.07 7.11
CA PRO A 60 -6.32 26.02 7.97
C PRO A 60 -5.97 24.76 7.17
N ARG A 61 -5.02 23.99 7.70
CA ARG A 61 -4.59 22.70 7.13
C ARG A 61 -4.24 21.71 8.24
N PRO A 62 -4.40 20.40 7.99
CA PRO A 62 -3.99 19.38 8.94
C PRO A 62 -2.47 19.27 9.04
N PHE A 63 -1.98 19.19 10.27
CA PHE A 63 -0.60 18.87 10.62
C PHE A 63 -0.57 17.57 11.42
N ILE A 64 0.46 16.77 11.19
CA ILE A 64 0.73 15.58 12.00
C ILE A 64 1.74 15.97 13.07
N VAL A 65 1.39 15.80 14.33
CA VAL A 65 2.22 16.19 15.48
C VAL A 65 2.31 15.06 16.49
N ARG A 66 3.37 15.05 17.30
CA ARG A 66 3.49 14.14 18.44
C ARG A 66 2.77 14.71 19.67
N LYS A 67 2.42 13.85 20.64
CA LYS A 67 1.76 14.26 21.90
C LYS A 67 2.40 15.48 22.58
N ARG A 68 3.74 15.53 22.65
CA ARG A 68 4.50 16.63 23.27
C ARG A 68 4.30 17.98 22.58
N GLU A 69 3.98 17.98 21.29
CA GLU A 69 3.81 19.17 20.47
C GLU A 69 2.37 19.70 20.50
N LEU A 70 1.42 18.92 21.03
CA LEU A 70 0.00 19.32 21.10
C LEU A 70 -0.19 20.63 21.87
N GLN A 71 0.62 20.86 22.91
CA GLN A 71 0.53 22.08 23.74
C GLN A 71 0.73 23.36 22.92
N LYS A 72 1.43 23.30 21.78
CA LYS A 72 1.65 24.45 20.89
C LYS A 72 0.40 24.87 20.10
N PHE A 73 -0.61 24.00 20.00
CA PHE A 73 -1.78 24.19 19.14
C PHE A 73 -3.08 24.34 19.93
N VAL A 74 -3.14 23.81 21.15
CA VAL A 74 -4.30 23.91 22.05
C VAL A 74 -4.25 25.28 22.76
N PRO A 75 -5.39 25.97 22.96
CA PRO A 75 -6.78 25.55 22.69
C PRO A 75 -7.26 25.82 21.26
N ASN A 76 -6.47 26.51 20.44
CA ASN A 76 -6.96 27.05 19.17
C ASN A 76 -6.80 26.09 17.96
N ALA A 77 -7.07 24.79 18.18
CA ALA A 77 -6.99 23.77 17.13
C ALA A 77 -7.95 22.60 17.38
N ALA A 78 -8.46 22.00 16.30
CA ALA A 78 -9.13 20.71 16.35
C ALA A 78 -8.08 19.58 16.41
N VAL A 79 -8.21 18.67 17.38
CA VAL A 79 -7.24 17.59 17.63
C VAL A 79 -7.89 16.22 17.45
N PHE A 80 -7.26 15.37 16.63
CA PHE A 80 -7.70 14.01 16.32
C PHE A 80 -6.61 12.99 16.62
N GLY A 81 -6.99 11.79 17.03
CA GLY A 81 -6.09 10.75 17.55
C GLY A 81 -6.48 10.32 18.97
N PRO A 82 -5.64 9.55 19.66
CA PRO A 82 -4.29 9.17 19.27
C PRO A 82 -4.23 8.12 18.16
N TYR A 83 -3.27 8.26 17.26
CA TYR A 83 -2.97 7.28 16.20
C TYR A 83 -1.64 6.57 16.47
N GLN A 84 -1.56 5.32 16.04
CA GLN A 84 -0.40 4.45 16.30
C GLN A 84 0.64 4.46 15.17
N SER A 85 0.27 4.79 13.92
CA SER A 85 1.16 4.72 12.76
C SER A 85 1.22 6.03 11.99
N LEU A 86 2.43 6.60 11.87
CA LEU A 86 2.69 7.80 11.06
C LEU A 86 2.38 7.55 9.59
N SER A 87 2.79 6.39 9.08
CA SER A 87 2.62 6.01 7.67
C SER A 87 1.14 5.93 7.30
N LEU A 88 0.34 5.25 8.13
CA LEU A 88 -1.10 5.13 7.91
C LEU A 88 -1.78 6.51 7.89
N ILE A 89 -1.39 7.43 8.78
CA ILE A 89 -1.96 8.77 8.83
C ILE A 89 -1.53 9.65 7.66
N LYS A 90 -0.27 9.57 7.23
CA LYS A 90 0.17 10.26 6.00
C LYS A 90 -0.63 9.78 4.79
N ASN A 91 -0.86 8.48 4.68
CA ASN A 91 -1.64 7.89 3.59
C ASN A 91 -3.11 8.29 3.65
N ALA A 92 -3.71 8.24 4.84
CA ALA A 92 -5.06 8.72 5.10
C ALA A 92 -5.22 10.18 4.68
N LEU A 93 -4.34 11.08 5.13
CA LEU A 93 -4.40 12.50 4.77
C LEU A 93 -4.24 12.73 3.26
N ARG A 94 -3.41 11.94 2.56
CA ARG A 94 -3.28 12.04 1.10
C ARG A 94 -4.58 11.69 0.37
N ILE A 95 -5.32 10.68 0.84
CA ILE A 95 -6.62 10.31 0.27
C ILE A 95 -7.65 11.38 0.62
N ILE A 96 -7.72 11.77 1.89
CA ILE A 96 -8.59 12.81 2.40
C ILE A 96 -8.41 14.12 1.62
N ARG A 97 -7.17 14.51 1.29
CA ARG A 97 -6.88 15.73 0.54
C ARG A 97 -7.46 15.74 -0.88
N LYS A 98 -7.69 14.57 -1.48
CA LYS A 98 -8.39 14.48 -2.78
C LYS A 98 -9.89 14.76 -2.64
N ILE A 99 -10.46 14.48 -1.47
CA ILE A 99 -11.90 14.64 -1.17
C ILE A 99 -12.18 16.04 -0.64
N PHE A 100 -11.32 16.51 0.27
CA PHE A 100 -11.37 17.82 0.88
C PHE A 100 -10.04 18.53 0.58
N PRO A 101 -9.88 19.14 -0.61
CA PRO A 101 -8.65 19.83 -0.99
C PRO A 101 -8.33 20.96 -0.02
N TYR A 102 -7.07 21.04 0.41
CA TYR A 102 -6.58 22.11 1.27
C TYR A 102 -5.23 22.64 0.78
N SER A 103 -4.99 23.92 1.04
CA SER A 103 -3.82 24.64 0.55
C SER A 103 -2.61 24.37 1.45
N ILE A 104 -1.49 23.94 0.84
CA ILE A 104 -0.17 23.90 1.49
C ILE A 104 0.79 24.95 0.93
N CYS A 105 0.35 25.69 -0.09
CA CYS A 105 1.10 26.74 -0.77
C CYS A 105 1.04 28.06 0.01
N ARG A 106 1.87 29.02 -0.43
CA ARG A 106 1.77 30.40 0.03
C ARG A 106 0.46 31.01 -0.47
N ILE A 107 -0.34 31.53 0.46
CA ILE A 107 -1.62 32.18 0.17
C ILE A 107 -1.36 33.53 -0.53
N ASN A 108 -2.26 33.94 -1.44
CA ASN A 108 -2.20 35.20 -2.17
C ASN A 108 -0.88 35.47 -2.93
N SER A 109 -0.26 34.43 -3.50
CA SER A 109 0.90 34.59 -4.38
C SER A 109 0.56 35.10 -5.79
N GLY A 110 -0.73 35.28 -6.12
CA GLY A 110 -1.21 35.79 -7.40
C GLY A 110 -1.21 34.76 -8.56
N LYS A 111 -0.38 33.71 -8.47
CA LYS A 111 -0.32 32.62 -9.46
C LYS A 111 -0.88 31.30 -8.92
N PRO A 112 -1.57 30.48 -9.75
CA PRO A 112 -2.02 29.15 -9.35
C PRO A 112 -0.82 28.22 -9.13
N CYS A 113 -0.85 27.45 -8.04
CA CYS A 113 0.18 26.45 -7.75
C CYS A 113 -0.09 25.14 -8.49
N PHE A 114 0.92 24.28 -8.59
CA PHE A 114 0.79 22.95 -9.17
C PHE A 114 -0.34 22.13 -8.51
N ASP A 115 -0.43 22.15 -7.18
CA ASP A 115 -1.49 21.46 -6.45
C ASP A 115 -2.90 21.92 -6.84
N TYR A 116 -3.08 23.17 -7.29
CA TYR A 116 -4.36 23.65 -7.81
C TYR A 116 -4.67 23.02 -9.17
N GLN A 117 -3.68 22.94 -10.06
CA GLN A 117 -3.83 22.33 -11.38
C GLN A 117 -4.21 20.86 -11.31
N ILE A 118 -3.70 20.13 -10.30
CA ILE A 118 -4.03 18.71 -10.07
C ILE A 118 -5.19 18.50 -9.08
N GLY A 119 -5.89 19.56 -8.67
CA GLY A 119 -7.10 19.46 -7.83
C GLY A 119 -6.87 19.18 -6.33
N LEU A 120 -5.63 19.25 -5.83
CA LEU A 120 -5.30 19.07 -4.41
C LEU A 120 -5.30 20.36 -3.58
N CYS A 121 -5.42 21.51 -4.24
CA CYS A 121 -5.55 22.82 -3.63
C CYS A 121 -6.77 23.53 -4.22
N PRO A 122 -7.63 24.17 -3.40
CA PRO A 122 -8.78 24.91 -3.90
C PRO A 122 -8.42 26.30 -4.49
N GLY A 123 -7.13 26.67 -4.49
CA GLY A 123 -6.66 27.87 -5.19
C GLY A 123 -6.60 29.14 -4.36
N ALA A 124 -6.44 29.01 -3.03
CA ALA A 124 -6.24 30.16 -2.14
C ALA A 124 -5.00 31.00 -2.49
N CYS A 125 -4.01 30.43 -3.18
CA CYS A 125 -2.84 31.17 -3.67
C CYS A 125 -3.17 32.17 -4.80
N ALA A 126 -4.18 31.87 -5.62
CA ALA A 126 -4.58 32.66 -6.78
C ALA A 126 -5.94 33.36 -6.57
N GLY A 127 -6.44 33.41 -5.33
CA GLY A 127 -7.74 34.01 -5.00
C GLY A 127 -8.94 33.29 -5.61
N LYS A 128 -8.80 32.02 -6.01
CA LYS A 128 -9.88 31.27 -6.70
C LYS A 128 -10.94 30.71 -5.75
N ILE A 129 -10.68 30.70 -4.44
CA ILE A 129 -11.64 30.31 -3.40
C ILE A 129 -11.71 31.41 -2.34
N SER A 130 -12.92 31.75 -1.90
CA SER A 130 -13.12 32.67 -0.79
C SER A 130 -12.73 32.02 0.55
N LYS A 131 -12.42 32.84 1.55
CA LYS A 131 -12.08 32.40 2.90
C LYS A 131 -13.22 31.56 3.51
N GLU A 132 -14.46 31.98 3.34
CA GLU A 132 -15.66 31.35 3.89
C GLU A 132 -15.86 29.96 3.28
N ASN A 133 -15.72 29.84 1.95
CA ASN A 133 -15.88 28.56 1.27
C ASN A 133 -14.72 27.59 1.61
N TYR A 134 -13.50 28.11 1.77
CA TYR A 134 -12.38 27.31 2.23
C TYR A 134 -12.64 26.76 3.65
N GLN A 135 -13.10 27.62 4.57
CA GLN A 135 -13.42 27.22 5.95
C GLN A 135 -14.53 26.16 5.98
N LYS A 136 -15.61 26.33 5.21
CA LYS A 136 -16.67 25.30 5.07
C LYS A 136 -16.12 23.94 4.63
N ASN A 137 -15.19 23.92 3.67
CA ASN A 137 -14.54 22.68 3.24
C ASN A 137 -13.70 22.04 4.36
N ILE A 138 -12.98 22.84 5.16
CA ILE A 138 -12.22 22.33 6.31
C ILE A 138 -13.13 21.85 7.45
N GLU A 139 -14.29 22.47 7.65
CA GLU A 139 -15.30 21.95 8.59
C GLU A 139 -15.80 20.57 8.19
N ASN A 140 -16.03 20.34 6.89
CA ASN A 140 -16.43 19.04 6.37
C ASN A 140 -15.34 17.98 6.59
N LEU A 141 -14.07 18.36 6.39
CA LEU A 141 -12.92 17.54 6.78
C LEU A 141 -12.91 17.22 8.28
N ILE A 142 -13.15 18.22 9.14
CA ILE A 142 -13.21 18.04 10.60
C ILE A 142 -14.33 17.05 10.97
N LEU A 143 -15.54 17.20 10.40
CA LEU A 143 -16.67 16.30 10.64
C LEU A 143 -16.34 14.86 10.20
N PHE A 144 -15.65 14.71 9.06
CA PHE A 144 -15.19 13.42 8.58
C PHE A 144 -14.22 12.76 9.57
N LEU A 145 -13.20 13.48 10.03
CA LEU A 145 -12.21 12.97 11.01
C LEU A 145 -12.82 12.68 12.38
N ARG A 146 -13.95 13.28 12.75
CA ARG A 146 -14.72 12.90 13.96
C ARG A 146 -15.50 11.59 13.80
N GLY A 147 -15.64 11.07 12.58
CA GLY A 147 -16.48 9.91 12.27
C GLY A 147 -17.97 10.25 12.18
N GLU A 148 -18.33 11.53 12.02
CA GLU A 148 -19.74 11.98 11.97
C GLU A 148 -20.34 11.88 10.55
N LYS A 149 -20.12 10.73 9.88
CA LYS A 149 -20.51 10.48 8.47
C LYS A 149 -21.98 10.80 8.19
N LYS A 150 -22.91 10.41 9.09
CA LYS A 150 -24.35 10.68 8.92
C LYS A 150 -24.65 12.19 8.85
N LYS A 151 -24.01 12.99 9.71
CA LYS A 151 -24.17 14.44 9.70
C LYS A 151 -23.51 15.06 8.47
N LEU A 152 -22.31 14.60 8.11
CA LEU A 152 -21.60 15.03 6.90
C LEU A 152 -22.43 14.78 5.63
N LEU A 153 -23.01 13.58 5.47
CA LEU A 153 -23.87 13.25 4.33
C LEU A 153 -25.13 14.11 4.30
N LYS A 154 -25.73 14.42 5.46
CA LYS A 154 -26.90 15.32 5.53
C LYS A 154 -26.52 16.75 5.11
N LYS A 155 -25.38 17.27 5.58
CA LYS A 155 -24.88 18.60 5.24
C LYS A 155 -24.50 18.73 3.76
N LEU A 156 -23.82 17.72 3.20
CA LEU A 156 -23.43 17.72 1.78
C LEU A 156 -24.63 17.54 0.84
N LYS A 157 -25.69 16.85 1.28
CA LYS A 157 -26.97 16.79 0.55
C LYS A 157 -27.60 18.16 0.32
N SER A 158 -27.50 19.07 1.28
CA SER A 158 -28.04 20.42 1.14
C SER A 158 -27.09 21.40 0.45
N GLU A 159 -25.78 21.24 0.60
CA GLU A 159 -24.80 22.24 0.14
C GLU A 159 -24.25 21.97 -1.26
N ASN A 160 -24.04 20.71 -1.65
CA ASN A 160 -23.46 20.37 -2.96
C ASN A 160 -23.74 18.90 -3.35
N PRO A 161 -24.79 18.64 -4.15
CA PRO A 161 -25.16 17.29 -4.59
C PRO A 161 -24.05 16.55 -5.36
N LEU A 162 -23.17 17.27 -6.07
CA LEU A 162 -22.05 16.69 -6.83
C LEU A 162 -20.91 16.20 -5.91
N ALA A 163 -20.70 16.85 -4.75
CA ALA A 163 -19.73 16.39 -3.75
C ALA A 163 -20.12 15.03 -3.14
N ILE A 164 -21.42 14.71 -3.12
CA ILE A 164 -21.93 13.39 -2.73
C ILE A 164 -21.43 12.31 -3.69
N LEU A 165 -21.29 12.62 -4.99
CA LEU A 165 -20.78 11.68 -5.97
C LEU A 165 -19.32 11.32 -5.64
N GLY A 166 -18.48 12.29 -5.29
CA GLY A 166 -17.10 12.06 -4.84
C GLY A 166 -17.01 11.23 -3.55
N LEU A 167 -17.93 11.43 -2.61
CA LEU A 167 -18.03 10.65 -1.36
C LEU A 167 -18.65 9.26 -1.54
N LYS A 168 -19.60 9.10 -2.47
CA LYS A 168 -20.17 7.80 -2.85
C LYS A 168 -19.20 7.00 -3.70
N HIS A 169 -18.42 7.67 -4.56
CA HIS A 169 -17.29 7.07 -5.25
C HIS A 169 -16.26 6.53 -4.27
N ILE A 170 -16.27 6.83 -2.97
CA ILE A 170 -15.42 6.13 -1.98
C ILE A 170 -15.87 4.67 -1.76
N GLN A 171 -17.10 4.29 -2.17
CA GLN A 171 -17.46 2.87 -2.29
C GLN A 171 -16.66 2.18 -3.42
N ASP A 172 -16.16 2.93 -4.41
CA ASP A 172 -15.40 2.41 -5.56
C ASP A 172 -13.94 2.94 -5.64
N VAL A 173 -13.57 3.92 -4.82
CA VAL A 173 -12.27 4.61 -4.78
C VAL A 173 -11.63 4.45 -3.39
N ALA A 174 -11.82 3.26 -2.81
CA ALA A 174 -10.71 2.53 -2.21
C ALA A 174 -9.93 1.71 -3.26
N LEU A 175 -10.01 2.12 -4.54
CA LEU A 175 -8.82 2.26 -5.37
C LEU A 175 -7.79 3.07 -4.58
N ILE A 176 -7.03 2.35 -3.76
CA ILE A 176 -5.58 2.33 -3.80
C ILE A 176 -5.15 3.14 -5.03
N SER A 177 -4.60 4.35 -4.81
CA SER A 177 -3.65 4.82 -5.81
C SER A 177 -2.72 3.64 -5.99
N ARG A 178 -2.69 3.05 -7.20
CA ARG A 178 -2.20 1.71 -7.58
C ARG A 178 -0.71 1.42 -7.23
N ASP A 179 -0.16 2.19 -6.30
CA ASP A 179 1.19 2.22 -5.78
C ASP A 179 1.29 2.13 -4.24
N ASP A 180 0.21 2.22 -3.48
CA ASP A 180 0.28 2.08 -2.01
C ASP A 180 -0.80 1.13 -1.48
N VAL A 181 -0.56 -0.15 -1.76
CA VAL A 181 -1.15 -1.30 -1.05
C VAL A 181 -0.88 -1.13 0.45
N PRO A 182 -1.82 -1.52 1.34
CA PRO A 182 -1.57 -1.52 2.79
C PRO A 182 -0.23 -2.18 3.12
N VAL A 183 0.70 -1.37 3.64
CA VAL A 183 1.95 -1.85 4.23
C VAL A 183 1.57 -2.78 5.37
N GLY A 184 1.87 -4.07 5.21
CA GLY A 184 1.72 -5.02 6.31
C GLY A 184 1.69 -6.51 6.01
N GLN A 185 1.72 -6.99 4.76
CA GLN A 185 1.68 -8.46 4.54
C GLN A 185 2.68 -9.05 3.55
N PHE A 186 3.11 -8.33 2.51
CA PHE A 186 4.24 -8.74 1.66
C PHE A 186 5.30 -7.64 1.64
N SER A 187 6.28 -7.75 2.53
CA SER A 187 7.40 -6.82 2.63
C SER A 187 8.45 -7.08 1.55
N ARG A 188 8.58 -8.33 1.08
CA ARG A 188 9.49 -8.74 0.03
C ARG A 188 8.78 -9.61 -1.01
N ILE A 189 8.72 -9.15 -2.26
CA ILE A 189 8.19 -9.89 -3.41
C ILE A 189 9.34 -10.22 -4.35
N GLU A 190 9.44 -11.47 -4.79
CA GLU A 190 10.42 -11.91 -5.78
C GLU A 190 9.73 -12.26 -7.09
N GLY A 191 10.20 -11.68 -8.19
CA GLY A 191 9.73 -11.94 -9.55
C GLY A 191 10.74 -12.76 -10.35
N TYR A 192 10.26 -13.78 -11.05
CA TYR A 192 11.07 -14.69 -11.85
C TYR A 192 10.60 -14.72 -13.30
N ASP A 193 11.54 -14.61 -14.23
CA ASP A 193 11.33 -14.72 -15.67
C ASP A 193 12.42 -15.59 -16.30
N ILE A 194 12.05 -16.43 -17.28
CA ILE A 194 13.00 -17.18 -18.12
C ILE A 194 13.05 -16.52 -19.47
N SER A 195 14.27 -16.24 -19.93
CA SER A 195 14.54 -15.63 -21.22
C SER A 195 15.53 -16.48 -22.00
N HIS A 196 15.19 -16.79 -23.25
CA HIS A 196 16.11 -17.43 -24.19
C HIS A 196 16.92 -16.36 -24.93
N LEU A 197 18.25 -16.47 -24.88
CA LEU A 197 19.13 -15.62 -25.68
C LEU A 197 19.30 -16.23 -27.07
N THR A 198 19.28 -15.40 -28.11
CA THR A 198 19.66 -15.79 -29.47
C THR A 198 21.14 -16.18 -29.46
N GLY A 199 21.42 -17.48 -29.36
CA GLY A 199 22.76 -18.04 -29.17
C GLY A 199 22.86 -19.32 -28.31
N LYS A 200 21.72 -19.92 -27.90
CA LYS A 200 21.57 -21.17 -27.09
C LYS A 200 21.66 -21.03 -25.57
N GLU A 201 22.07 -19.88 -25.03
CA GLU A 201 22.07 -19.69 -23.57
C GLU A 201 20.68 -19.29 -23.06
N THR A 202 20.11 -20.10 -22.16
CA THR A 202 18.89 -19.74 -21.42
C THR A 202 19.30 -19.11 -20.09
N VAL A 203 18.67 -18.00 -19.74
CA VAL A 203 18.91 -17.27 -18.48
C VAL A 203 17.61 -17.09 -17.72
N GLY A 204 17.67 -17.28 -16.40
CA GLY A 204 16.63 -16.88 -15.49
C GLY A 204 16.98 -15.58 -14.80
N SER A 205 16.02 -14.68 -14.69
CA SER A 205 16.16 -13.43 -13.96
C SER A 205 15.35 -13.47 -12.67
N MET A 206 15.91 -12.91 -11.60
CA MET A 206 15.23 -12.68 -10.34
C MET A 206 15.32 -11.20 -10.00
N VAL A 207 14.17 -10.58 -9.83
CA VAL A 207 14.03 -9.20 -9.38
C VAL A 207 13.31 -9.17 -8.04
N VAL A 208 13.56 -8.11 -7.27
CA VAL A 208 13.07 -7.99 -5.90
C VAL A 208 12.38 -6.65 -5.72
N PHE A 209 11.22 -6.69 -5.08
CA PHE A 209 10.54 -5.51 -4.58
C PHE A 209 10.50 -5.59 -3.05
N THR A 210 11.01 -4.55 -2.40
CA THR A 210 11.01 -4.41 -0.94
C THR A 210 10.14 -3.22 -0.57
N GLY A 211 9.09 -3.43 0.23
CA GLY A 211 8.18 -2.35 0.65
C GLY A 211 7.56 -1.58 -0.52
N ASN A 212 7.19 -2.29 -1.58
CA ASN A 212 6.63 -1.77 -2.85
C ASN A 212 7.60 -1.00 -3.76
N VAL A 213 8.89 -0.92 -3.42
CA VAL A 213 9.92 -0.29 -4.26
C VAL A 213 10.83 -1.35 -4.86
N ILE A 214 11.26 -1.12 -6.10
CA ILE A 214 12.27 -1.95 -6.77
C ILE A 214 13.58 -1.92 -5.97
N ASP A 215 14.09 -3.09 -5.61
CA ASP A 215 15.38 -3.27 -4.96
C ASP A 215 16.40 -3.94 -5.90
N LYS A 216 17.09 -3.10 -6.68
CA LYS A 216 18.07 -3.56 -7.68
C LYS A 216 19.28 -4.25 -7.07
N THR A 217 19.60 -3.99 -5.80
CA THR A 217 20.76 -4.58 -5.11
C THR A 217 20.59 -6.08 -4.87
N GLN A 218 19.33 -6.51 -4.81
CA GLN A 218 18.94 -7.89 -4.56
C GLN A 218 18.67 -8.69 -5.84
N TYR A 219 18.88 -8.09 -7.02
CA TYR A 219 18.66 -8.79 -8.29
C TYR A 219 19.68 -9.90 -8.49
N ARG A 220 19.27 -10.99 -9.12
CA ARG A 220 20.15 -12.11 -9.46
C ARG A 220 19.86 -12.59 -10.87
N LEU A 221 20.91 -12.99 -11.56
CA LEU A 221 20.82 -13.64 -12.86
C LEU A 221 21.35 -15.06 -12.73
N PHE A 222 20.62 -16.02 -13.28
CA PHE A 222 20.95 -17.43 -13.25
C PHE A 222 21.18 -17.89 -14.68
N LYS A 223 22.44 -18.16 -15.03
CA LYS A 223 22.74 -18.93 -16.24
C LYS A 223 22.29 -20.37 -16.04
N ILE A 224 21.41 -20.86 -16.91
CA ILE A 224 20.87 -22.22 -16.86
C ILE A 224 21.92 -23.19 -17.38
N LYS A 225 22.19 -24.26 -16.64
CA LYS A 225 23.25 -25.23 -16.97
C LYS A 225 22.74 -26.64 -17.22
N LYS A 226 21.66 -27.03 -16.55
CA LYS A 226 21.19 -28.42 -16.51
C LYS A 226 19.90 -28.65 -17.29
N ALA A 227 19.05 -27.63 -17.41
CA ALA A 227 17.80 -27.78 -18.15
C ALA A 227 18.07 -27.93 -19.66
N PRO A 228 17.34 -28.80 -20.38
CA PRO A 228 17.38 -28.87 -21.84
C PRO A 228 17.04 -27.52 -22.49
N ALA A 229 17.55 -27.31 -23.70
CA ALA A 229 17.16 -26.14 -24.50
C ALA A 229 15.64 -26.12 -24.72
N ASN A 230 15.03 -24.94 -24.61
CA ASN A 230 13.58 -24.71 -24.75
C ASN A 230 12.69 -25.41 -23.70
N ASP A 231 13.24 -25.88 -22.57
CA ASP A 231 12.47 -26.40 -21.43
C ASP A 231 12.41 -25.39 -20.28
N ASP A 232 11.46 -24.45 -20.38
CA ASP A 232 11.26 -23.38 -19.40
C ASP A 232 10.89 -23.90 -18.01
N LEU A 233 10.19 -25.05 -17.94
CA LEU A 233 9.78 -25.63 -16.66
C LEU A 233 11.00 -26.11 -15.86
N ARG A 234 11.89 -26.85 -16.52
CA ARG A 234 13.14 -27.30 -15.88
C ARG A 234 14.10 -26.15 -15.62
N ALA A 235 14.13 -25.14 -16.49
CA ALA A 235 14.90 -23.93 -16.26
C ALA A 235 14.43 -23.19 -14.99
N LEU A 236 13.11 -22.99 -14.83
CA LEU A 236 12.52 -22.41 -13.61
C LEU A 236 12.83 -23.27 -12.37
N GLU A 237 12.73 -24.60 -12.45
CA GLU A 237 13.09 -25.48 -11.35
C GLU A 237 14.55 -25.31 -10.94
N GLU A 238 15.48 -25.19 -11.91
CA GLU A 238 16.90 -24.96 -11.62
C GLU A 238 17.10 -23.63 -10.89
N VAL A 239 16.46 -22.55 -11.36
CA VAL A 239 16.54 -21.23 -10.71
C VAL A 239 16.02 -21.27 -9.28
N ILE A 240 14.80 -21.77 -9.09
CA ILE A 240 14.16 -21.84 -7.76
C ILE A 240 14.99 -22.74 -6.83
N THR A 241 15.45 -23.89 -7.32
CA THR A 241 16.32 -24.78 -6.57
C THR A 241 17.59 -24.06 -6.09
N ARG A 242 18.31 -23.40 -7.01
CA ARG A 242 19.56 -22.71 -6.67
C ARG A 242 19.30 -21.54 -5.74
N ARG A 243 18.25 -20.76 -5.97
CA ARG A 243 17.83 -19.65 -5.14
C ARG A 243 17.63 -20.05 -3.68
N PHE A 244 16.95 -21.17 -3.43
CA PHE A 244 16.64 -21.62 -2.08
C PHE A 244 17.75 -22.46 -1.45
N SER A 245 18.82 -22.77 -2.19
CA SER A 245 20.08 -23.29 -1.63
C SER A 245 20.95 -22.20 -0.98
N HIS A 246 20.61 -20.92 -1.14
CA HIS A 246 21.30 -19.78 -0.51
C HIS A 246 20.57 -19.35 0.78
N PRO A 247 20.95 -19.84 1.97
CA PRO A 247 20.31 -19.48 3.24
C PRO A 247 20.55 -18.02 3.64
N GLU A 248 21.61 -17.39 3.13
CA GLU A 248 22.00 -16.02 3.42
C GLU A 248 21.12 -14.99 2.71
N TRP A 249 20.30 -15.40 1.74
CA TRP A 249 19.39 -14.49 1.03
C TRP A 249 18.03 -14.43 1.74
N PRO A 250 17.51 -13.23 2.06
CA PRO A 250 16.23 -13.06 2.75
C PRO A 250 15.11 -13.80 2.03
N ARG A 251 14.24 -14.48 2.79
CA ARG A 251 13.09 -15.18 2.20
C ARG A 251 12.03 -14.20 1.69
N PRO A 252 11.44 -14.43 0.51
CA PRO A 252 10.30 -13.64 0.06
C PRO A 252 9.04 -14.01 0.80
N ASP A 253 8.12 -13.04 0.90
CA ASP A 253 6.76 -13.27 1.39
C ASP A 253 5.83 -13.73 0.24
N LEU A 254 6.21 -13.48 -1.01
CA LEU A 254 5.47 -13.88 -2.21
C LEU A 254 6.42 -14.10 -3.39
N ILE A 255 6.19 -15.18 -4.12
CA ILE A 255 6.88 -15.50 -5.38
C ILE A 255 5.94 -15.24 -6.55
N LEU A 256 6.41 -14.46 -7.53
CA LEU A 256 5.77 -14.23 -8.81
C LEU A 256 6.57 -14.91 -9.93
N ILE A 257 5.90 -15.68 -10.79
CA ILE A 257 6.49 -16.24 -12.01
C ILE A 257 5.80 -15.64 -13.24
N ASP A 258 6.56 -15.21 -14.24
CA ASP A 258 6.01 -14.90 -15.57
C ASP A 258 5.63 -16.21 -16.28
N GLY A 259 4.45 -16.72 -15.99
CA GLY A 259 4.01 -18.04 -16.45
C GLY A 259 2.56 -18.32 -16.12
N GLY A 260 1.96 -19.18 -16.94
CA GLY A 260 0.59 -19.65 -16.79
C GLY A 260 0.44 -20.82 -15.81
N LYS A 261 -0.72 -21.47 -15.88
CA LYS A 261 -1.08 -22.60 -14.99
C LYS A 261 -0.11 -23.78 -15.02
N PRO A 262 0.41 -24.22 -16.18
CA PRO A 262 1.39 -25.31 -16.21
C PRO A 262 2.65 -25.01 -15.39
N GLN A 263 3.19 -23.79 -15.51
CA GLN A 263 4.37 -23.34 -14.76
C GLN A 263 4.08 -23.30 -13.25
N ILE A 264 2.95 -22.72 -12.85
CA ILE A 264 2.59 -22.57 -11.44
C ILE A 264 2.31 -23.92 -10.78
N ASP A 265 1.57 -24.82 -11.43
CA ASP A 265 1.28 -26.14 -10.89
C ASP A 265 2.57 -26.99 -10.76
N TYR A 266 3.51 -26.86 -11.70
CA TYR A 266 4.79 -27.54 -11.65
C TYR A 266 5.69 -27.01 -10.52
N ILE A 267 5.90 -25.69 -10.44
CA ILE A 267 6.77 -25.09 -9.41
C ILE A 267 6.15 -25.22 -8.01
N SER A 268 4.83 -25.21 -7.88
CA SER A 268 4.17 -25.51 -6.60
C SER A 268 4.55 -26.89 -6.07
N LYS A 269 4.67 -27.91 -6.93
CA LYS A 269 5.15 -29.25 -6.54
C LYS A 269 6.62 -29.21 -6.13
N VAL A 270 7.47 -28.46 -6.83
CA VAL A 270 8.90 -28.32 -6.51
C VAL A 270 9.09 -27.67 -5.14
N LEU A 271 8.39 -26.56 -4.86
CA LEU A 271 8.45 -25.88 -3.55
C LEU A 271 7.97 -26.79 -2.42
N LYS A 272 6.87 -27.53 -2.64
CA LYS A 272 6.33 -28.48 -1.66
C LYS A 272 7.30 -29.62 -1.35
N LYS A 273 7.96 -30.19 -2.36
CA LYS A 273 8.99 -31.24 -2.18
C LYS A 273 10.19 -30.77 -1.34
N ARG A 274 10.43 -29.45 -1.30
CA ARG A 274 11.52 -28.82 -0.55
C ARG A 274 11.08 -28.22 0.78
N ASN A 275 9.83 -28.47 1.20
CA ASN A 275 9.24 -27.89 2.41
C ASN A 275 9.29 -26.35 2.45
N ILE A 276 9.13 -25.71 1.28
CA ILE A 276 9.07 -24.25 1.17
C ILE A 276 7.60 -23.83 1.14
N ASP A 277 7.13 -23.27 2.26
CA ASP A 277 5.76 -22.76 2.42
C ASP A 277 5.70 -21.26 2.14
N ILE A 278 5.91 -20.87 0.88
CA ILE A 278 5.82 -19.48 0.42
C ILE A 278 4.73 -19.40 -0.64
N PRO A 279 3.81 -18.42 -0.55
CA PRO A 279 2.79 -18.19 -1.57
C PRO A 279 3.40 -18.00 -2.97
N LEU A 280 2.79 -18.66 -3.95
CA LEU A 280 3.20 -18.64 -5.36
C LEU A 280 2.05 -18.15 -6.24
N VAL A 281 2.34 -17.18 -7.10
CA VAL A 281 1.42 -16.63 -8.10
C VAL A 281 2.08 -16.52 -9.47
N GLY A 282 1.30 -16.71 -10.53
CA GLY A 282 1.71 -16.50 -11.91
C GLY A 282 0.87 -15.43 -12.60
N ILE A 283 1.39 -14.86 -13.69
CA ILE A 283 0.62 -14.01 -14.59
C ILE A 283 0.59 -14.66 -15.97
N SER A 284 -0.61 -15.00 -16.45
CA SER A 284 -0.78 -15.57 -17.79
C SER A 284 -0.94 -14.49 -18.84
N LYS A 285 0.01 -14.39 -19.79
CA LYS A 285 -0.06 -13.50 -20.96
C LYS A 285 -1.28 -13.79 -21.85
N PHE A 286 -1.55 -15.07 -22.14
CA PHE A 286 -2.69 -15.50 -22.98
C PHE A 286 -4.07 -15.29 -22.32
N GLY A 287 -4.11 -15.05 -21.01
CA GLY A 287 -5.34 -14.82 -20.27
C GLY A 287 -5.74 -13.35 -20.10
N GLY A 288 -5.03 -12.41 -20.73
CA GLY A 288 -5.21 -10.97 -20.47
C GLY A 288 -4.65 -10.56 -19.11
N ASP A 289 -3.44 -11.01 -18.79
CA ASP A 289 -2.76 -10.78 -17.52
C ASP A 289 -3.58 -11.24 -16.29
N LYS A 290 -4.26 -12.38 -16.42
CA LYS A 290 -4.96 -13.01 -15.28
C LYS A 290 -3.96 -13.61 -14.32
N LEU A 291 -4.20 -13.40 -13.03
CA LEU A 291 -3.43 -14.03 -11.96
C LEU A 291 -3.79 -15.52 -11.89
N VAL A 292 -2.75 -16.34 -11.83
CA VAL A 292 -2.85 -17.79 -11.74
C VAL A 292 -2.30 -18.21 -10.38
N PHE A 293 -3.08 -18.99 -9.64
CA PHE A 293 -2.75 -19.37 -8.27
C PHE A 293 -2.39 -20.85 -8.19
N ALA A 294 -1.45 -21.17 -7.29
CA ALA A 294 -1.14 -22.56 -6.95
C ALA A 294 -2.38 -23.29 -6.36
N PRO A 295 -2.44 -24.62 -6.51
CA PRO A 295 -3.50 -25.43 -5.90
C PRO A 295 -3.55 -25.24 -4.38
N LYS A 296 -4.76 -25.20 -3.80
CA LYS A 296 -5.00 -25.09 -2.35
C LYS A 296 -4.58 -23.77 -1.65
N ILE A 297 -4.32 -22.69 -2.39
CA ILE A 297 -4.21 -21.35 -1.77
C ILE A 297 -5.55 -20.95 -1.13
N LYS A 298 -5.50 -20.47 0.13
CA LYS A 298 -6.67 -19.96 0.88
C LYS A 298 -7.35 -18.81 0.14
N SER A 299 -8.68 -18.78 0.13
CA SER A 299 -9.46 -17.75 -0.60
C SER A 299 -9.11 -16.31 -0.16
N SER A 300 -8.93 -16.08 1.14
CA SER A 300 -8.51 -14.78 1.68
C SER A 300 -7.14 -14.31 1.18
N LEU A 301 -6.21 -15.24 0.94
CA LEU A 301 -4.90 -14.93 0.38
C LEU A 301 -5.00 -14.61 -1.13
N LYS A 302 -5.92 -15.26 -1.86
CA LYS A 302 -6.18 -14.91 -3.27
C LYS A 302 -6.72 -13.49 -3.40
N GLU A 303 -7.69 -13.13 -2.56
CA GLU A 303 -8.27 -11.79 -2.53
C GLU A 303 -7.18 -10.75 -2.24
N LEU A 304 -6.33 -11.00 -1.25
CA LEU A 304 -5.20 -10.13 -0.93
C LEU A 304 -4.24 -9.98 -2.12
N ILE A 305 -3.82 -11.07 -2.75
CA ILE A 305 -2.90 -11.02 -3.90
C ILE A 305 -3.56 -10.31 -5.10
N GLN A 306 -4.87 -10.42 -5.28
CA GLN A 306 -5.59 -9.66 -6.30
C GLN A 306 -5.54 -8.16 -6.04
N THR A 307 -5.58 -7.70 -4.78
CA THR A 307 -5.45 -6.27 -4.47
C THR A 307 -4.11 -5.67 -4.90
N ILE A 308 -3.05 -6.48 -4.95
CA ILE A 308 -1.69 -6.04 -5.31
C ILE A 308 -1.34 -6.29 -6.78
N LYS A 309 -2.31 -6.67 -7.62
CA LYS A 309 -2.08 -7.02 -9.04
C LYS A 309 -1.26 -5.98 -9.80
N GLY A 310 -1.50 -4.68 -9.54
CA GLY A 310 -0.75 -3.59 -10.16
C GLY A 310 0.75 -3.62 -9.87
N ILE A 311 1.14 -3.97 -8.63
CA ILE A 311 2.54 -4.15 -8.25
C ILE A 311 3.12 -5.40 -8.92
N LEU A 312 2.37 -6.50 -8.96
CA LEU A 312 2.82 -7.74 -9.61
C LEU A 312 3.09 -7.55 -11.10
N LEU A 313 2.28 -6.74 -11.80
CA LEU A 313 2.55 -6.37 -13.19
C LEU A 313 3.89 -5.62 -13.30
N LYS A 314 4.16 -4.66 -12.41
CA LYS A 314 5.45 -3.96 -12.39
C LYS A 314 6.63 -4.89 -12.11
N VAL A 315 6.45 -5.85 -11.21
CA VAL A 315 7.46 -6.88 -10.90
C VAL A 315 7.75 -7.73 -12.15
N ARG A 316 6.71 -8.15 -12.88
CA ARG A 316 6.86 -8.90 -14.13
C ARG A 316 7.62 -8.12 -15.19
N GLU A 317 7.16 -6.89 -15.48
CA GLU A 317 7.80 -6.03 -16.49
C GLU A 317 9.26 -5.74 -16.14
N GLU A 318 9.57 -5.59 -14.86
CA GLU A 318 10.92 -5.36 -14.38
C GLU A 318 11.81 -6.62 -14.49
N ALA A 319 11.26 -7.82 -14.23
CA ALA A 319 11.96 -9.09 -14.45
C ALA A 319 12.33 -9.25 -15.92
N HIS A 320 11.36 -9.06 -16.80
CA HIS A 320 11.54 -9.12 -18.24
C HIS A 320 12.58 -8.08 -18.72
N ARG A 321 12.49 -6.83 -18.23
CA ARG A 321 13.46 -5.77 -18.52
C ARG A 321 14.87 -6.12 -18.07
N PHE A 322 15.03 -6.72 -16.89
CA PHE A 322 16.33 -7.07 -16.34
C PHE A 322 17.02 -8.18 -17.15
N ALA A 323 16.25 -9.18 -17.60
CA ALA A 323 16.71 -10.19 -18.54
C ALA A 323 17.22 -9.57 -19.86
N LEU A 324 16.42 -8.71 -20.50
CA LEU A 324 16.76 -8.04 -21.76
C LEU A 324 17.98 -7.10 -21.65
N LYS A 325 18.08 -6.33 -20.57
CA LYS A 325 19.21 -5.41 -20.35
C LYS A 325 20.54 -6.16 -20.28
N THR A 326 20.54 -7.33 -19.67
CA THR A 326 21.74 -8.15 -19.52
C THR A 326 22.16 -8.78 -20.85
N SER A 327 21.19 -9.17 -21.69
CA SER A 327 21.44 -9.58 -23.10
C SER A 327 22.14 -8.50 -23.92
N ARG A 328 21.72 -7.24 -23.79
CA ARG A 328 22.33 -6.11 -24.52
C ARG A 328 23.75 -5.79 -24.04
N ARG A 329 24.01 -5.90 -22.73
CA ARG A 329 25.34 -5.61 -22.16
C ARG A 329 26.39 -6.65 -22.57
N GLN A 330 25.98 -7.90 -22.80
CA GLN A 330 26.84 -8.95 -23.37
C GLN A 330 27.16 -8.71 -24.86
N ARG A 331 26.27 -8.07 -25.63
CA ARG A 331 26.53 -7.73 -27.05
C ARG A 331 27.56 -6.62 -27.24
N ASN A 332 27.70 -5.71 -26.28
CA ASN A 332 28.65 -4.59 -26.36
C ASN A 332 30.02 -4.91 -25.71
N MET A 333 30.22 -6.14 -25.25
CA MET A 333 31.48 -6.64 -24.67
C MET A 333 32.12 -7.75 -25.53
N LEU A 334 31.51 -8.08 -26.67
CA LEU A 334 32.09 -8.80 -27.79
C LEU A 334 32.31 -7.79 -28.92
#